data_AF-A0A932TZK9-F1
#
_entry.id   AF-A0A932TZK9-F1
#
_cell.length_a   1.000
_cell.length_b   1.000
_cell.length_c   1.000
_cell.angle_alpha   90.00
_cell.angle_beta   90.00
_cell.angle_gamma   90.00
#
_symmetry.space_group_name_H-M   'P 1'
#
loop_
_entity.id
_entity.type
_entity.pdbx_description
1 polymer ?
#
loop_
_entity_poly.entity_id
_entity_poly.type
_entity_poly.pdbx_seq_one_letter_code
_entity_poly.pdbx_strand_id
1 'polypeptide(L)'
;MSQQGREEHFDLARFVLGYLTQKGSIVAPVVYGAHETLLPDDLAAHLGVDAYLNLRFDAEEADADDESLRLSVNHPLVDRLAADLLQAEANSEVYINHLRLDKKGLLEQAEKNIGIANARISPKKGAMEQQALHHYLRFNFKVTFVSDEKQESLASIVMDGQNGYAIADPQHLQRLFSTETTPGYPHMSVAPPRWLGADAIDSTTTYQALLSRAKIALEAQLAERIQAMQNRIQRFLELDQARIEEYYDALEDDLRRRLERTESNEAGRRKSAEEKLAAVQAERAAKLTDILARYQLRLEVELVNVQRIVQPKVMLPVEIGDRRLTVIRYVVWDPLVHELEPLVCDVCGQPGDQLHLCAGGHLAHEACLAPQCIDCKREYCQLCAEQVQACVVCGEPVCRPSTITCPQCKRGTCRAHQNLCHAADGAPAVLTPAQTKAAPVAPPVAATPPPSSRTSAASKTGDRARQASNTGRSSKSTSSTPGSSKKPQPVHPPAKSQEPKTTAKKVQVVLSATEPALLVLAMRSANRPYATRAIELQPNGILVSCECEKEKCPADGWLFRPATAEHLAHQIEQMVEKVRAEYNVPASRVEYYTLYALDRRPLRGFTLPPVWFDEVRLELARQGFDAER
;
A
#
# COMPACT_ATOMS: atom_id res chain seq x y z
N MET A 1 -8.67 -5.34 8.95
CA MET A 1 -7.75 -6.46 9.27
C MET A 1 -8.65 -7.68 9.33
N SER A 2 -8.87 -8.40 8.24
CA SER A 2 -7.88 -9.12 7.46
C SER A 2 -8.38 -9.35 6.02
N GLN A 3 -7.91 -8.55 5.06
CA GLN A 3 -7.63 -9.07 3.73
C GLN A 3 -6.28 -9.80 3.81
N GLN A 4 -6.20 -10.82 4.65
CA GLN A 4 -5.19 -11.85 4.46
C GLN A 4 -5.55 -12.49 3.13
N GLY A 5 -4.55 -12.57 2.25
CA GLY A 5 -4.72 -12.84 0.84
C GLY A 5 -5.74 -13.92 0.57
N ARG A 6 -6.50 -13.76 -0.51
CA ARG A 6 -6.81 -14.92 -1.33
C ARG A 6 -5.46 -15.63 -1.50
N GLU A 7 -5.26 -16.74 -0.79
CA GLU A 7 -4.27 -17.72 -1.20
C GLU A 7 -4.57 -17.92 -2.68
N GLU A 8 -3.67 -17.46 -3.55
CA GLU A 8 -3.69 -17.90 -4.93
C GLU A 8 -3.51 -19.41 -4.83
N HIS A 9 -4.63 -20.14 -4.87
CA HIS A 9 -4.59 -21.58 -4.90
C HIS A 9 -3.70 -21.95 -6.08
N PHE A 10 -2.64 -22.71 -5.81
CA PHE A 10 -1.69 -23.09 -6.85
C PHE A 10 -2.47 -23.78 -7.97
N ASP A 11 -2.48 -23.15 -9.14
CA ASP A 11 -3.14 -23.64 -10.33
C ASP A 11 -2.10 -24.47 -11.11
N LEU A 12 -2.17 -25.79 -10.91
CA LEU A 12 -1.25 -26.73 -11.53
C LEU A 12 -1.34 -26.69 -13.06
N ALA A 13 -2.55 -26.50 -13.62
CA ALA A 13 -2.76 -26.44 -15.06
C ALA A 13 -2.05 -25.22 -15.63
N ARG A 14 -2.27 -24.05 -15.02
CA ARG A 14 -1.58 -22.82 -15.41
C ARG A 14 -0.06 -22.93 -15.29
N PHE A 15 0.44 -23.55 -14.23
CA PHE A 15 1.88 -23.75 -14.02
C PHE A 15 2.51 -24.60 -15.14
N VAL A 16 1.96 -25.80 -15.38
CA VAL A 16 2.52 -26.75 -16.36
C VAL A 16 2.41 -26.21 -17.77
N LEU A 17 1.20 -25.76 -18.17
CA LEU A 17 0.96 -25.28 -19.53
C LEU A 17 1.72 -23.98 -19.82
N GLY A 18 1.84 -23.11 -18.81
CA GLY A 18 2.64 -21.89 -18.90
C GLY A 18 4.11 -22.18 -19.14
N TYR A 19 4.70 -23.14 -18.40
CA TYR A 19 6.08 -23.57 -18.63
C TYR A 19 6.28 -24.13 -20.04
N LEU A 20 5.40 -25.04 -20.48
CA LEU A 20 5.53 -25.69 -21.78
C LEU A 20 5.47 -24.65 -22.91
N THR A 21 4.50 -23.73 -22.84
CA THR A 21 4.37 -22.63 -23.80
C THR A 21 5.61 -21.74 -23.81
N GLN A 22 6.13 -21.39 -22.62
CA GLN A 22 7.34 -20.57 -22.49
C GLN A 22 8.56 -21.23 -23.14
N LYS A 23 8.70 -22.56 -23.04
CA LYS A 23 9.77 -23.34 -23.66
C LYS A 23 9.50 -23.67 -25.14
N GLY A 24 8.48 -23.05 -25.74
CA GLY A 24 8.19 -23.18 -27.18
C GLY A 24 7.31 -24.37 -27.56
N SER A 25 6.67 -25.02 -26.60
CA SER A 25 5.67 -26.07 -26.89
C SER A 25 4.36 -25.48 -27.39
N ILE A 26 3.67 -26.24 -28.23
CA ILE A 26 2.34 -25.88 -28.71
C ILE A 26 1.33 -26.54 -27.79
N VAL A 27 0.44 -25.75 -27.19
CA VAL A 27 -0.64 -26.22 -26.31
C VAL A 27 -1.97 -26.01 -27.04
N ALA A 28 -2.71 -27.08 -27.27
CA ALA A 28 -4.04 -27.02 -27.85
C ALA A 28 -5.09 -26.57 -26.82
N PRO A 29 -6.23 -26.01 -27.27
CA PRO A 29 -7.38 -25.74 -26.39
C PRO A 29 -7.88 -27.02 -25.70
N VAL A 30 -8.49 -26.87 -24.53
CA VAL A 30 -9.05 -27.99 -23.77
C VAL A 30 -10.12 -28.72 -24.59
N VAL A 31 -9.97 -30.04 -24.73
CA VAL A 31 -11.00 -30.91 -25.30
C VAL A 31 -11.27 -32.04 -24.29
N TYR A 32 -12.52 -32.22 -23.87
CA TYR A 32 -12.92 -33.21 -22.85
C TYR A 32 -12.14 -33.17 -21.52
N GLY A 33 -11.68 -31.99 -21.09
CA GLY A 33 -10.91 -31.82 -19.84
C GLY A 33 -9.45 -32.26 -19.94
N ALA A 34 -8.95 -32.51 -21.16
CA ALA A 34 -7.56 -32.81 -21.44
C ALA A 34 -6.92 -31.74 -22.33
N HIS A 35 -5.61 -31.55 -22.16
CA HIS A 35 -4.79 -30.61 -22.90
C HIS A 35 -3.76 -31.36 -23.75
N GLU A 36 -3.91 -31.31 -25.07
CA GLU A 36 -2.90 -31.85 -25.98
C GLU A 36 -1.73 -30.86 -26.09
N THR A 37 -0.52 -31.36 -25.92
CA THR A 37 0.70 -30.56 -25.98
C THR A 37 1.75 -31.25 -26.84
N LEU A 38 2.39 -30.46 -27.70
CA LEU A 38 3.51 -30.91 -28.54
C LEU A 38 4.76 -30.14 -28.14
N LEU A 39 5.74 -30.87 -27.62
CA LEU A 39 7.01 -30.37 -27.11
C LEU A 39 8.08 -30.43 -28.22
N PRO A 40 9.02 -29.46 -28.25
CA PRO A 40 10.27 -29.61 -28.98
C PRO A 40 11.06 -30.85 -28.53
N ASP A 41 11.74 -31.54 -29.45
CA ASP A 41 12.45 -32.81 -29.16
C ASP A 41 13.51 -32.67 -28.05
N ASP A 42 14.19 -31.52 -28.00
CA ASP A 42 15.18 -31.20 -26.98
C ASP A 42 14.53 -31.03 -25.59
N LEU A 43 13.36 -30.39 -25.52
CA LEU A 43 12.59 -30.24 -24.30
C LEU A 43 12.02 -31.59 -23.82
N ALA A 44 11.48 -32.39 -24.74
CA ALA A 44 10.94 -33.71 -24.44
C ALA A 44 12.03 -34.64 -23.86
N ALA A 45 13.21 -34.65 -24.49
CA ALA A 45 14.38 -35.40 -24.02
C ALA A 45 14.85 -34.92 -22.63
N HIS A 46 14.91 -33.60 -22.40
CA HIS A 46 15.29 -33.02 -21.11
C HIS A 46 14.32 -33.38 -19.99
N LEU A 47 13.02 -33.33 -20.28
CA LEU A 47 11.96 -33.68 -19.32
C LEU A 47 11.76 -35.19 -19.19
N GLY A 48 12.40 -36.02 -20.02
CA GLY A 48 12.27 -37.47 -20.01
C GLY A 48 10.83 -37.93 -20.26
N VAL A 49 10.18 -37.33 -21.26
CA VAL A 49 8.80 -37.60 -21.69
C VAL A 49 8.72 -37.65 -23.21
N ASP A 50 7.61 -38.15 -23.75
CA ASP A 50 7.37 -38.13 -25.19
C ASP A 50 7.10 -36.70 -25.70
N ALA A 51 7.42 -36.45 -26.97
CA ALA A 51 7.19 -35.15 -27.60
C ALA A 51 5.70 -34.78 -27.67
N TYR A 52 4.81 -35.78 -27.72
CA TYR A 52 3.37 -35.58 -27.64
C TYR A 52 2.86 -36.00 -26.26
N LEU A 53 2.16 -35.10 -25.57
CA LEU A 53 1.56 -35.36 -24.27
C LEU A 53 0.09 -34.92 -24.26
N ASN A 54 -0.77 -35.77 -23.72
CA ASN A 54 -2.17 -35.46 -23.45
C ASN A 54 -2.36 -35.31 -21.94
N LEU A 55 -2.53 -34.08 -21.41
CA LEU A 55 -2.44 -33.77 -19.98
C LEU A 55 -3.82 -33.56 -19.34
N ARG A 56 -4.06 -34.14 -18.16
CA ARG A 56 -5.27 -33.90 -17.34
C ARG A 56 -4.93 -33.46 -15.92
N PHE A 57 -5.70 -32.52 -15.37
CA PHE A 57 -5.46 -31.92 -14.05
C PHE A 57 -6.57 -32.22 -13.03
N ASP A 58 -7.72 -32.76 -13.47
CA ASP A 58 -8.86 -33.05 -12.61
C ASP A 58 -8.77 -34.42 -11.91
N ALA A 59 -9.55 -34.57 -10.82
CA ALA A 59 -9.47 -35.73 -9.94
C ALA A 59 -10.47 -36.87 -10.22
N GLU A 60 -11.45 -36.66 -11.10
CA GLU A 60 -12.54 -37.61 -11.36
C GLU A 60 -12.09 -38.85 -12.15
N GLU A 61 -12.81 -39.95 -11.95
CA GLU A 61 -12.50 -41.29 -12.50
C GLU A 61 -12.41 -41.24 -14.02
N ALA A 62 -11.20 -41.43 -14.56
CA ALA A 62 -10.99 -41.64 -15.98
C ALA A 62 -11.45 -43.06 -16.36
N ASP A 63 -12.08 -43.20 -17.53
CA ASP A 63 -12.32 -44.50 -18.14
C ASP A 63 -10.98 -45.23 -18.33
N ALA A 64 -10.97 -46.56 -18.14
CA ALA A 64 -9.75 -47.38 -18.12
C ALA A 64 -8.94 -47.40 -19.44
N ASP A 65 -9.47 -46.79 -20.52
CA ASP A 65 -8.88 -46.71 -21.86
C ASP A 65 -8.37 -45.28 -22.22
N ASP A 66 -8.30 -44.34 -21.27
CA ASP A 66 -7.80 -42.98 -21.52
C ASP A 66 -6.25 -42.93 -21.49
N GLU A 67 -5.60 -42.70 -22.63
CA GLU A 67 -4.14 -42.54 -22.77
C GLU A 67 -3.61 -41.20 -22.20
N SER A 68 -4.42 -40.46 -21.44
CA SER A 68 -4.03 -39.17 -20.89
C SER A 68 -3.16 -39.27 -19.62
N LEU A 69 -2.13 -38.43 -19.57
CA LEU A 69 -1.23 -38.28 -18.44
C LEU A 69 -1.87 -37.38 -17.38
N ARG A 70 -2.28 -38.00 -16.27
CA ARG A 70 -2.84 -37.28 -15.12
C ARG A 70 -1.74 -36.64 -14.28
N LEU A 71 -1.79 -35.32 -14.17
CA LEU A 71 -0.85 -34.53 -13.39
C LEU A 71 -1.46 -34.15 -12.04
N SER A 72 -0.67 -34.37 -10.99
CA SER A 72 -0.90 -33.83 -9.65
C SER A 72 0.37 -33.10 -9.19
N VAL A 73 0.28 -32.34 -8.10
CA VAL A 73 1.43 -31.57 -7.57
C VAL A 73 2.65 -32.47 -7.29
N ASN A 74 2.43 -33.73 -6.93
CA ASN A 74 3.49 -34.69 -6.61
C ASN A 74 3.91 -35.56 -7.82
N HIS A 75 3.52 -35.20 -9.04
CA HIS A 75 3.87 -35.99 -10.23
C HIS A 75 5.34 -35.75 -10.63
N PRO A 76 6.13 -36.77 -11.00
CA PRO A 76 7.55 -36.61 -11.32
C PRO A 76 7.85 -35.61 -12.44
N LEU A 77 6.95 -35.49 -13.43
CA LEU A 77 7.05 -34.43 -14.44
C LEU A 77 6.98 -33.05 -13.79
N VAL A 78 6.03 -32.81 -12.88
CA VAL A 78 5.87 -31.53 -12.18
C VAL A 78 7.09 -31.23 -11.32
N ASP A 79 7.67 -32.23 -10.65
CA ASP A 79 8.92 -32.07 -9.89
C ASP A 79 10.09 -31.67 -10.80
N ARG A 80 10.22 -32.30 -11.98
CA ARG A 80 11.26 -31.95 -12.97
C ARG A 80 11.07 -30.54 -13.52
N LEU A 81 9.82 -30.15 -13.82
CA LEU A 81 9.48 -28.80 -14.26
C LEU A 81 9.84 -27.76 -13.18
N ALA A 82 9.50 -28.04 -11.93
CA ALA A 82 9.85 -27.19 -10.80
C ALA A 82 11.37 -27.09 -10.60
N ALA A 83 12.09 -28.22 -10.69
CA ALA A 83 13.54 -28.24 -10.58
C ALA A 83 14.23 -27.46 -11.70
N ASP A 84 13.75 -27.55 -12.94
CA ASP A 84 14.29 -26.78 -14.08
C ASP A 84 14.09 -25.27 -13.87
N LEU A 85 12.89 -24.86 -13.43
CA LEU A 85 12.58 -23.46 -13.14
C LEU A 85 13.43 -22.89 -11.99
N LEU A 86 13.79 -23.71 -11.00
CA LEU A 86 14.67 -23.31 -9.91
C LEU A 86 16.14 -23.18 -10.36
N GLN A 87 16.53 -23.80 -11.47
CA GLN A 87 17.88 -23.69 -12.04
C GLN A 87 18.02 -22.52 -13.02
N ALA A 88 16.93 -22.10 -13.67
CA ALA A 88 16.95 -20.99 -14.62
C ALA A 88 17.14 -19.64 -13.91
N GLU A 89 17.82 -18.69 -14.58
CA GLU A 89 17.80 -17.29 -14.15
C GLU A 89 16.36 -16.79 -14.23
N ALA A 90 15.66 -16.75 -13.09
CA ALA A 90 14.25 -16.40 -13.00
C ALA A 90 13.97 -14.92 -13.32
N ASN A 91 14.98 -14.16 -13.74
CA ASN A 91 14.84 -12.77 -14.15
C ASN A 91 14.14 -12.69 -15.50
N SER A 92 13.25 -11.71 -15.66
CA SER A 92 12.51 -11.53 -16.91
C SER A 92 12.45 -10.07 -17.32
N GLU A 93 12.32 -9.84 -18.63
CA GLU A 93 12.02 -8.54 -19.19
C GLU A 93 10.72 -8.63 -19.98
N VAL A 94 9.85 -7.67 -19.75
CA VAL A 94 8.53 -7.57 -20.39
C VAL A 94 8.22 -6.14 -20.77
N TYR A 95 7.32 -5.96 -21.73
CA TYR A 95 7.04 -4.68 -22.37
C TYR A 95 5.54 -4.36 -22.30
N ILE A 96 5.23 -3.07 -22.10
CA ILE A 96 3.89 -2.51 -22.24
C ILE A 96 3.85 -1.73 -23.56
N ASN A 97 3.36 -2.35 -24.63
CA ASN A 97 3.47 -1.79 -25.98
C ASN A 97 2.28 -0.91 -26.39
N HIS A 98 1.08 -1.24 -25.92
CA HIS A 98 -0.17 -0.64 -26.39
C HIS A 98 -0.57 0.63 -25.64
N LEU A 99 0.25 1.68 -25.74
CA LEU A 99 0.03 2.96 -25.07
C LEU A 99 -0.12 4.14 -26.04
N ARG A 100 -0.98 5.09 -25.68
CA ARG A 100 -1.16 6.35 -26.39
C ARG A 100 -0.18 7.40 -25.87
N LEU A 101 0.76 7.81 -26.72
CA LEU A 101 1.85 8.74 -26.38
C LEU A 101 1.59 10.17 -26.87
N ASP A 102 0.40 10.46 -27.41
CA ASP A 102 -0.01 11.78 -27.87
C ASP A 102 -0.57 12.60 -26.70
N LYS A 103 0.32 13.07 -25.83
CA LYS A 103 -0.03 14.01 -24.76
C LYS A 103 0.37 15.43 -25.15
N LYS A 104 -0.57 16.37 -25.07
CA LYS A 104 -0.32 17.82 -25.21
C LYS A 104 -0.57 18.53 -23.89
N GLY A 105 0.04 19.70 -23.72
CA GLY A 105 -0.20 20.57 -22.57
C GLY A 105 0.42 20.03 -21.28
N LEU A 106 1.51 19.28 -21.39
CA LEU A 106 2.16 18.65 -20.24
C LEU A 106 2.61 19.69 -19.20
N LEU A 107 3.10 20.84 -19.68
CA LEU A 107 3.50 21.96 -18.84
C LEU A 107 2.34 22.54 -18.01
N GLU A 108 1.19 22.79 -18.64
CA GLU A 108 0.02 23.37 -17.94
C GLU A 108 -0.51 22.42 -16.86
N GLN A 109 -0.42 21.11 -17.09
CA GLN A 109 -0.75 20.11 -16.07
C GLN A 109 0.29 20.11 -14.95
N ALA A 110 1.58 20.22 -15.28
CA ALA A 110 2.66 20.29 -14.30
C ALA A 110 2.47 21.48 -13.34
N GLU A 111 2.21 22.67 -13.88
CA GLU A 111 1.99 23.89 -13.09
C GLU A 111 0.78 23.80 -12.15
N LYS A 112 -0.24 23.00 -12.51
CA LYS A 112 -1.45 22.81 -11.71
C LYS A 112 -1.30 21.74 -10.63
N ASN A 113 -0.58 20.66 -10.94
CA ASN A 113 -0.59 19.45 -10.14
C ASN A 113 0.66 19.28 -9.27
N ILE A 114 1.78 19.92 -9.63
CA ILE A 114 3.04 19.79 -8.89
C ILE A 114 3.24 21.02 -8.02
N GLY A 115 3.14 20.84 -6.70
CA GLY A 115 3.33 21.89 -5.71
C GLY A 115 4.79 22.08 -5.34
N ILE A 116 5.31 23.30 -5.52
CA ILE A 116 6.62 23.70 -4.99
C ILE A 116 6.46 24.96 -4.16
N ALA A 117 6.64 24.84 -2.84
CA ALA A 117 6.20 25.85 -1.88
C ALA A 117 6.92 27.20 -2.05
N ASN A 118 8.20 27.17 -2.40
CA ASN A 118 9.07 28.34 -2.46
C ASN A 118 9.60 28.67 -3.87
N ALA A 119 9.17 27.94 -4.91
CA ALA A 119 9.63 28.10 -6.29
C ALA A 119 8.48 27.92 -7.29
N ARG A 120 8.74 28.21 -8.56
CA ARG A 120 7.75 28.03 -9.65
C ARG A 120 8.31 27.12 -10.73
N ILE A 121 7.41 26.35 -11.32
CA ILE A 121 7.67 25.60 -12.55
C ILE A 121 7.49 26.55 -13.73
N SER A 122 8.38 26.45 -14.71
CA SER A 122 8.37 27.25 -15.93
C SER A 122 8.94 26.45 -17.10
N PRO A 123 8.59 26.79 -18.35
CA PRO A 123 9.10 26.06 -19.50
C PRO A 123 10.60 26.31 -19.68
N LYS A 124 11.37 25.24 -19.89
CA LYS A 124 12.74 25.37 -20.39
C LYS A 124 12.70 25.87 -21.83
N LYS A 125 13.45 26.94 -22.13
CA LYS A 125 13.45 27.56 -23.47
C LYS A 125 13.85 26.55 -24.55
N GLY A 126 12.99 26.37 -25.55
CA GLY A 126 13.22 25.43 -26.66
C GLY A 126 13.03 23.96 -26.30
N ALA A 127 12.53 23.65 -25.10
CA ALA A 127 12.15 22.29 -24.74
C ALA A 127 10.93 21.82 -25.53
N MET A 128 10.97 20.55 -25.91
CA MET A 128 9.84 19.85 -26.52
C MET A 128 9.53 18.59 -25.70
N GLU A 129 8.28 18.14 -25.78
CA GLU A 129 7.86 16.84 -25.26
C GLU A 129 8.63 15.73 -26.01
N GLN A 130 9.17 14.78 -25.26
CA GLN A 130 9.97 13.67 -25.78
C GLN A 130 9.36 12.35 -25.31
N GLN A 131 9.46 11.32 -26.15
CA GLN A 131 9.07 9.97 -25.78
C GLN A 131 10.32 9.18 -25.41
N ALA A 132 10.27 8.48 -24.29
CA ALA A 132 11.38 7.67 -23.82
C ALA A 132 10.88 6.41 -23.10
N LEU A 133 11.72 5.38 -23.09
CA LEU A 133 11.47 4.14 -22.35
C LEU A 133 11.80 4.33 -20.87
N HIS A 134 10.80 4.07 -20.04
CA HIS A 134 10.88 4.00 -18.59
C HIS A 134 10.79 2.55 -18.13
N HIS A 135 11.19 2.32 -16.89
CA HIS A 135 11.38 1.00 -16.33
C HIS A 135 10.75 0.91 -14.95
N TYR A 136 9.90 -0.08 -14.76
CA TYR A 136 9.59 -0.59 -13.43
C TYR A 136 10.43 -1.84 -13.15
N LEU A 137 10.98 -1.95 -11.95
CA LEU A 137 11.65 -3.16 -11.48
C LEU A 137 10.82 -3.81 -10.38
N ARG A 138 10.28 -4.99 -10.66
CA ARG A 138 9.59 -5.81 -9.66
C ARG A 138 10.60 -6.78 -9.04
N PHE A 139 10.96 -6.54 -7.80
CA PHE A 139 11.75 -7.43 -6.97
C PHE A 139 10.82 -8.40 -6.25
N ASN A 140 10.99 -9.70 -6.47
CA ASN A 140 10.24 -10.72 -5.72
C ASN A 140 11.16 -11.35 -4.68
N PHE A 141 10.68 -11.36 -3.44
CA PHE A 141 11.39 -11.86 -2.28
C PHE A 141 10.67 -13.08 -1.71
N LYS A 142 11.45 -14.08 -1.32
CA LYS A 142 11.02 -15.10 -0.38
C LYS A 142 11.27 -14.56 1.01
N VAL A 143 10.20 -14.49 1.81
CA VAL A 143 10.23 -14.02 3.19
C VAL A 143 9.89 -15.19 4.09
N THR A 144 10.85 -15.57 4.94
CA THR A 144 10.72 -16.64 5.91
C THR A 144 10.67 -16.03 7.31
N PHE A 145 9.57 -16.26 8.01
CA PHE A 145 9.41 -15.94 9.42
C PHE A 145 9.78 -17.19 10.23
N VAL A 146 10.75 -17.07 11.13
CA VAL A 146 11.23 -18.16 11.98
C VAL A 146 11.00 -17.80 13.44
N SER A 147 10.17 -18.59 14.12
CA SER A 147 10.01 -18.60 15.59
C SER A 147 9.99 -20.06 16.08
N ASP A 148 9.06 -20.40 16.96
CA ASP A 148 8.61 -21.78 17.22
C ASP A 148 8.05 -22.47 15.96
N GLU A 149 7.49 -21.69 15.04
CA GLU A 149 7.01 -22.13 13.73
C GLU A 149 7.82 -21.44 12.61
N LYS A 150 7.97 -22.14 11.48
CA LYS A 150 8.53 -21.58 10.25
C LYS A 150 7.39 -21.29 9.27
N GLN A 151 7.23 -20.03 8.88
CA GLN A 151 6.26 -19.61 7.87
C GLN A 151 6.97 -18.96 6.69
N GLU A 152 6.70 -19.44 5.47
CA GLU A 152 7.26 -18.87 4.24
C GLU A 152 6.17 -18.13 3.46
N SER A 153 6.54 -17.04 2.78
CA SER A 153 5.65 -16.32 1.87
C SER A 153 6.45 -15.57 0.81
N LEU A 154 5.82 -15.25 -0.31
CA LEU A 154 6.38 -14.37 -1.32
C LEU A 154 5.90 -12.94 -1.10
N ALA A 155 6.80 -11.98 -1.31
CA ALA A 155 6.48 -10.56 -1.28
C ALA A 155 7.11 -9.88 -2.51
N SER A 156 6.37 -8.95 -3.12
CA SER A 156 6.82 -8.24 -4.32
C SER A 156 6.87 -6.74 -4.06
N ILE A 157 7.99 -6.11 -4.41
CA ILE A 157 8.15 -4.65 -4.41
C ILE A 157 8.39 -4.19 -5.84
N VAL A 158 7.55 -3.26 -6.32
CA VAL A 158 7.73 -2.62 -7.63
C VAL A 158 8.36 -1.25 -7.42
N MET A 159 9.51 -1.03 -8.03
CA MET A 159 10.24 0.23 -8.00
C MET A 159 10.06 0.97 -9.33
N ASP A 160 9.84 2.28 -9.28
CA ASP A 160 10.09 3.15 -10.42
C ASP A 160 11.61 3.28 -10.60
N GLY A 161 12.14 2.77 -11.71
CA GLY A 161 13.58 2.78 -11.96
C GLY A 161 14.14 4.18 -12.21
N GLN A 162 13.36 5.05 -12.86
CA GLN A 162 13.80 6.41 -13.19
C GLN A 162 13.66 7.37 -12.00
N ASN A 163 12.67 7.18 -11.13
CA ASN A 163 12.47 8.05 -9.95
C ASN A 163 13.02 7.45 -8.65
N GLY A 164 13.28 6.14 -8.61
CA GLY A 164 13.94 5.48 -7.49
C GLY A 164 13.08 5.29 -6.24
N TYR A 165 11.75 5.29 -6.37
CA TYR A 165 10.83 5.05 -5.25
C TYR A 165 9.96 3.80 -5.50
N ALA A 166 9.41 3.23 -4.42
CA ALA A 166 8.52 2.08 -4.50
C ALA A 166 7.10 2.53 -4.85
N ILE A 167 6.46 1.86 -5.81
CA ILE A 167 5.06 2.09 -6.14
C ILE A 167 4.18 1.61 -4.99
N ALA A 168 3.31 2.50 -4.51
CA ALA A 168 2.44 2.23 -3.35
C ALA A 168 1.40 1.14 -3.63
N ASP A 169 0.81 1.13 -4.83
CA ASP A 169 -0.18 0.12 -5.24
C ASP A 169 0.28 -0.62 -6.52
N PRO A 170 1.17 -1.63 -6.38
CA PRO A 170 1.64 -2.42 -7.51
C PRO A 170 0.53 -3.29 -8.13
N GLN A 171 -0.51 -3.64 -7.36
CA GLN A 171 -1.62 -4.44 -7.86
C GLN A 171 -2.50 -3.64 -8.80
N HIS A 172 -2.73 -2.35 -8.51
CA HIS A 172 -3.43 -1.46 -9.41
C HIS A 172 -2.70 -1.37 -10.75
N LEU A 173 -1.37 -1.13 -10.74
CA LEU A 173 -0.57 -1.14 -11.96
C LEU A 173 -0.76 -2.45 -12.74
N GLN A 174 -0.62 -3.61 -12.10
CA GLN A 174 -0.70 -4.91 -12.76
C GLN A 174 -2.06 -5.16 -13.45
N ARG A 175 -3.16 -4.54 -12.99
CA ARG A 175 -4.49 -4.68 -13.61
C ARG A 175 -4.67 -3.80 -14.85
N LEU A 176 -3.82 -2.80 -15.04
CA LEU A 176 -3.97 -1.82 -16.13
C LEU A 176 -3.29 -2.24 -17.43
N PHE A 177 -2.44 -3.28 -17.43
CA PHE A 177 -1.69 -3.67 -18.61
C PHE A 177 -1.65 -5.17 -18.85
N SER A 178 -1.51 -5.52 -20.12
CA SER A 178 -0.97 -6.80 -20.55
C SER A 178 0.52 -6.63 -20.86
N THR A 179 1.32 -7.65 -20.56
CA THR A 179 2.75 -7.68 -20.86
C THR A 179 3.02 -8.52 -22.09
N GLU A 180 3.98 -8.07 -22.89
CA GLU A 180 4.52 -8.81 -24.02
C GLU A 180 6.01 -9.07 -23.80
N THR A 181 6.56 -10.10 -24.43
CA THR A 181 8.00 -10.42 -24.39
C THR A 181 8.79 -9.75 -25.51
N THR A 182 8.11 -9.19 -26.51
CA THR A 182 8.70 -8.48 -27.65
C THR A 182 8.60 -6.97 -27.49
N PRO A 183 9.67 -6.20 -27.76
CA PRO A 183 9.64 -4.74 -27.71
C PRO A 183 8.83 -4.13 -28.86
N GLY A 184 7.83 -3.30 -28.55
CA GLY A 184 7.09 -2.52 -29.53
C GLY A 184 7.79 -1.25 -30.00
N TYR A 185 8.82 -0.78 -29.28
CA TYR A 185 9.53 0.47 -29.53
C TYR A 185 11.07 0.32 -29.49
N PRO A 186 11.67 -0.53 -30.35
CA PRO A 186 13.09 -0.91 -30.25
C PRO A 186 14.09 0.24 -30.49
N HIS A 187 13.65 1.33 -31.11
CA HIS A 187 14.51 2.49 -31.43
C HIS A 187 14.28 3.69 -30.49
N MET A 188 13.39 3.56 -29.51
CA MET A 188 13.12 4.63 -28.54
C MET A 188 14.25 4.71 -27.51
N SER A 189 14.71 5.92 -27.20
CA SER A 189 15.76 6.13 -26.21
C SER A 189 15.27 5.81 -24.79
N VAL A 190 16.16 5.26 -23.96
CA VAL A 190 15.90 5.02 -22.54
C VAL A 190 16.01 6.33 -21.74
N ALA A 191 15.03 6.58 -20.88
CA ALA A 191 15.04 7.73 -19.99
C ALA A 191 16.11 7.56 -18.90
N PRO A 192 16.92 8.61 -18.63
CA PRO A 192 17.90 8.56 -17.55
C PRO A 192 17.21 8.54 -16.18
N PRO A 193 17.79 7.87 -15.17
CA PRO A 193 17.39 8.04 -13.78
C PRO A 193 17.50 9.50 -13.32
N ARG A 194 16.62 9.90 -12.41
CA ARG A 194 16.41 11.28 -11.96
C ARG A 194 16.51 11.44 -10.44
N TRP A 195 17.08 10.46 -9.77
CA TRP A 195 17.33 10.48 -8.33
C TRP A 195 18.83 10.45 -8.05
N LEU A 196 19.22 11.01 -6.91
CA LEU A 196 20.62 11.24 -6.56
C LEU A 196 21.38 9.91 -6.37
N GLY A 197 22.55 9.82 -7.02
CA GLY A 197 23.44 8.65 -6.91
C GLY A 197 23.13 7.51 -7.90
N ALA A 198 22.20 7.71 -8.82
CA ALA A 198 21.95 6.77 -9.91
C ALA A 198 22.83 7.07 -11.13
N ASP A 199 23.33 6.02 -11.77
CA ASP A 199 24.01 6.08 -13.06
C ASP A 199 23.02 5.76 -14.20
N ALA A 200 23.46 5.10 -15.28
CA ALA A 200 22.54 4.53 -16.26
C ALA A 200 21.59 3.53 -15.59
N ILE A 201 20.37 3.39 -16.11
CA ILE A 201 19.37 2.49 -15.52
C ILE A 201 19.85 1.03 -15.46
N ASP A 202 20.67 0.61 -16.43
CA ASP A 202 21.18 -0.76 -16.57
C ASP A 202 22.52 -0.98 -15.86
N SER A 203 23.00 0.02 -15.13
CA SER A 203 24.22 -0.11 -14.36
C SER A 203 24.00 -0.95 -13.10
N THR A 204 25.03 -1.70 -12.70
CA THR A 204 25.04 -2.46 -11.46
C THR A 204 24.81 -1.57 -10.23
N THR A 205 25.36 -0.35 -10.25
CA THR A 205 25.21 0.64 -9.17
C THR A 205 23.75 1.03 -8.97
N THR A 206 23.04 1.37 -10.06
CA THR A 206 21.61 1.71 -10.02
C THR A 206 20.79 0.52 -9.52
N TYR A 207 21.04 -0.70 -10.01
CA TYR A 207 20.33 -1.90 -9.54
C TYR A 207 20.54 -2.19 -8.06
N GLN A 208 21.78 -2.09 -7.56
CA GLN A 208 22.08 -2.30 -6.14
C GLN A 208 21.40 -1.26 -5.24
N ALA A 209 21.37 -0.01 -5.68
CA ALA A 209 20.71 1.05 -4.93
C ALA A 209 19.17 0.92 -4.98
N LEU A 210 18.58 0.51 -6.11
CA LEU A 210 17.15 0.18 -6.20
C LEU A 210 16.79 -1.02 -5.32
N LEU A 211 17.61 -2.08 -5.31
CA LEU A 211 17.43 -3.24 -4.42
C LEU A 211 17.47 -2.83 -2.95
N SER A 212 18.41 -1.96 -2.56
CA SER A 212 18.51 -1.45 -1.19
C SER A 212 17.25 -0.68 -0.78
N ARG A 213 16.72 0.15 -1.68
CA ARG A 213 15.45 0.87 -1.47
C ARG A 213 14.25 -0.07 -1.45
N ALA A 214 14.25 -1.09 -2.28
CA ALA A 214 13.21 -2.12 -2.30
C ALA A 214 13.15 -2.91 -0.98
N LYS A 215 14.31 -3.18 -0.35
CA LYS A 215 14.36 -3.80 0.99
C LYS A 215 13.71 -2.93 2.06
N ILE A 216 13.98 -1.62 2.06
CA ILE A 216 13.33 -0.67 2.98
C ILE A 216 11.80 -0.64 2.75
N ALA A 217 11.37 -0.62 1.49
CA ALA A 217 9.94 -0.68 1.16
C ALA A 217 9.30 -2.02 1.57
N LEU A 218 10.02 -3.13 1.45
CA LEU A 218 9.59 -4.45 1.92
C LEU A 218 9.41 -4.47 3.44
N GLU A 219 10.36 -3.93 4.20
CA GLU A 219 10.24 -3.81 5.66
C GLU A 219 8.98 -3.02 6.05
N ALA A 220 8.72 -1.89 5.37
CA ALA A 220 7.51 -1.10 5.57
C ALA A 220 6.22 -1.88 5.22
N GLN A 221 6.22 -2.62 4.10
CA GLN A 221 5.08 -3.47 3.70
C GLN A 221 4.80 -4.58 4.71
N LEU A 222 5.85 -5.16 5.30
CA LEU A 222 5.74 -6.26 6.26
C LEU A 222 5.50 -5.78 7.71
N ALA A 223 5.65 -4.49 8.00
CA ALA A 223 5.63 -3.95 9.37
C ALA A 223 4.39 -4.36 10.17
N GLU A 224 3.19 -4.25 9.60
CA GLU A 224 1.95 -4.65 10.29
C GLU A 224 1.91 -6.17 10.58
N ARG A 225 2.35 -6.99 9.62
CA ARG A 225 2.40 -8.46 9.78
C ARG A 225 3.43 -8.85 10.83
N ILE A 226 4.61 -8.22 10.82
CA ILE A 226 5.67 -8.40 11.82
C ILE A 226 5.12 -8.06 13.20
N GLN A 227 4.49 -6.90 13.36
CA GLN A 227 3.94 -6.47 14.64
C GLN A 227 2.84 -7.42 15.14
N ALA A 228 1.95 -7.88 14.26
CA ALA A 228 0.90 -8.83 14.62
C ALA A 228 1.49 -10.18 15.09
N MET A 229 2.52 -10.68 14.40
CA MET A 229 3.22 -11.91 14.76
C MET A 229 3.99 -11.76 16.07
N GLN A 230 4.71 -10.66 16.26
CA GLN A 230 5.39 -10.34 17.52
C GLN A 230 4.42 -10.30 18.70
N ASN A 231 3.26 -9.64 18.55
CA ASN A 231 2.25 -9.60 19.61
C ASN A 231 1.72 -11.00 19.95
N ARG A 232 1.51 -11.86 18.95
CA ARG A 232 1.06 -13.24 19.14
C ARG A 232 2.13 -14.07 19.86
N ILE A 233 3.37 -14.01 19.40
CA ILE A 233 4.52 -14.73 19.97
C ILE A 233 4.77 -14.29 21.41
N GLN A 234 4.74 -12.98 21.68
CA GLN A 234 4.92 -12.42 23.02
C GLN A 234 3.90 -12.97 24.01
N ARG A 235 2.63 -13.07 23.59
CA ARG A 235 1.58 -13.67 24.44
C ARG A 235 1.85 -15.14 24.76
N PHE A 236 2.35 -15.93 23.80
CA PHE A 236 2.70 -17.33 24.06
C PHE A 236 3.92 -17.46 24.96
N LEU A 237 4.93 -16.61 24.77
CA LEU A 237 6.10 -16.53 25.64
C LEU A 237 5.69 -16.24 27.08
N GLU A 238 4.82 -15.26 27.32
CA GLU A 238 4.33 -14.92 28.66
C GLU A 238 3.61 -16.10 29.34
N LEU A 239 2.76 -16.82 28.60
CA LEU A 239 2.04 -17.99 29.12
C LEU A 239 2.98 -19.14 29.46
N ASP A 240 3.94 -19.44 28.57
CA ASP A 240 4.91 -20.51 28.79
C ASP A 240 5.90 -20.17 29.91
N GLN A 241 6.33 -18.91 30.00
CA GLN A 241 7.16 -18.42 31.11
C GLN A 241 6.44 -18.59 32.45
N ALA A 242 5.19 -18.13 32.55
CA ALA A 242 4.39 -18.28 33.76
C ALA A 242 4.23 -19.75 34.17
N ARG A 243 3.99 -20.65 33.21
CA ARG A 243 3.89 -22.10 33.48
C ARG A 243 5.20 -22.69 33.99
N ILE A 244 6.34 -22.29 33.43
CA ILE A 244 7.67 -22.75 33.87
C ILE A 244 7.97 -22.22 35.27
N GLU A 245 7.70 -20.95 35.51
CA GLU A 245 7.90 -20.33 36.82
C GLU A 245 7.05 -21.01 37.90
N GLU A 246 5.75 -21.21 37.66
CA GLU A 246 4.84 -21.89 38.60
C GLU A 246 5.32 -23.31 38.93
N TYR A 247 5.76 -24.08 37.93
CA TYR A 247 6.28 -25.43 38.13
C TYR A 247 7.54 -25.46 39.01
N TYR A 248 8.52 -24.62 38.68
CA TYR A 248 9.79 -24.60 39.42
C TYR A 248 9.64 -23.95 40.80
N ASP A 249 8.76 -22.97 40.98
CA ASP A 249 8.46 -22.38 42.29
C ASP A 249 7.86 -23.44 43.23
N ALA A 250 6.93 -24.27 42.76
CA ALA A 250 6.37 -25.37 43.54
C ALA A 250 7.44 -26.42 43.93
N LEU A 251 8.38 -26.71 43.03
CA LEU A 251 9.49 -27.64 43.28
C LEU A 251 10.52 -27.08 44.28
N GLU A 252 10.87 -25.80 44.13
CA GLU A 252 11.75 -25.10 45.07
C GLU A 252 11.13 -25.03 46.47
N ASP A 253 9.83 -24.75 46.57
CA ASP A 253 9.13 -24.68 47.85
C ASP A 253 9.04 -26.04 48.58
N ASP A 254 8.89 -27.16 47.85
CA ASP A 254 8.97 -28.51 48.44
C ASP A 254 10.40 -28.80 48.95
N LEU A 255 11.44 -28.43 48.19
CA LEU A 255 12.83 -28.59 48.62
C LEU A 255 13.18 -27.71 49.84
N ARG A 256 12.73 -26.46 49.87
CA ARG A 256 12.89 -25.55 51.02
C ARG A 256 12.20 -26.09 52.27
N ARG A 257 10.95 -26.57 52.14
CA ARG A 257 10.23 -27.21 53.25
C ARG A 257 10.95 -28.46 53.78
N ARG A 258 11.63 -29.23 52.93
CA ARG A 258 12.47 -30.37 53.37
C ARG A 258 13.74 -29.92 54.09
N LEU A 259 14.37 -28.83 53.63
CA LEU A 259 15.53 -28.23 54.28
C LEU A 259 15.20 -27.72 55.69
N GLU A 260 14.04 -27.09 55.87
CA GLU A 260 13.56 -26.59 57.17
C GLU A 260 13.28 -27.72 58.16
N ARG A 261 12.78 -28.87 57.69
CA ARG A 261 12.48 -30.05 58.52
C ARG A 261 13.71 -30.87 58.91
N THR A 262 14.84 -30.68 58.25
CA THR A 262 16.07 -31.44 58.51
C THR A 262 16.83 -30.78 59.66
N GLU A 263 16.81 -31.39 60.86
CA GLU A 263 17.50 -30.87 62.06
C GLU A 263 19.04 -30.80 61.90
N SER A 264 19.68 -29.94 62.70
CA SER A 264 21.12 -29.60 62.64
C SER A 264 22.10 -30.78 62.73
N ASN A 265 21.67 -31.97 63.18
CA ASN A 265 22.52 -33.15 63.31
C ASN A 265 22.62 -34.00 62.03
N GLU A 266 21.89 -33.66 60.96
CA GLU A 266 21.92 -34.37 59.67
C GLU A 266 22.60 -33.55 58.55
N ALA A 267 23.79 -33.03 58.84
CA ALA A 267 24.56 -32.14 57.95
C ALA A 267 24.70 -32.66 56.50
N GLY A 268 24.85 -33.98 56.31
CA GLY A 268 24.93 -34.60 54.98
C GLY A 268 23.63 -34.53 54.17
N ARG A 269 22.46 -34.66 54.83
CA ARG A 269 21.16 -34.55 54.16
C ARG A 269 20.81 -33.10 53.83
N ARG A 270 21.17 -32.17 54.71
CA ARG A 270 21.02 -30.73 54.46
C ARG A 270 21.82 -30.28 53.24
N LYS A 271 23.10 -30.66 53.17
CA LYS A 271 23.96 -30.36 52.03
C LYS A 271 23.40 -30.94 50.72
N SER A 272 22.93 -32.18 50.73
CA SER A 272 22.32 -32.80 49.54
C SER A 272 21.05 -32.08 49.07
N ALA A 273 20.24 -31.55 49.99
CA ALA A 273 19.04 -30.78 49.63
C ALA A 273 19.38 -29.36 49.13
N GLU A 274 20.43 -28.72 49.65
CA GLU A 274 20.97 -27.44 49.13
C GLU A 274 21.53 -27.61 47.71
N GLU A 275 22.29 -28.68 47.45
CA GLU A 275 22.79 -29.03 46.11
C GLU A 275 21.65 -29.26 45.11
N LYS A 276 20.58 -29.93 45.53
CA LYS A 276 19.37 -30.12 44.70
C LYS A 276 18.66 -28.80 44.40
N LEU A 277 18.55 -27.91 45.38
CA LEU A 277 17.95 -26.59 45.18
C LEU A 277 18.74 -25.77 44.16
N ALA A 278 20.07 -25.74 44.28
CA ALA A 278 20.94 -25.06 43.33
C ALA A 278 20.82 -25.67 41.91
N ALA A 279 20.74 -26.99 41.79
CA ALA A 279 20.53 -27.67 40.51
C ALA A 279 19.19 -27.30 39.87
N VAL A 280 18.10 -27.27 40.66
CA VAL A 280 16.77 -26.87 40.20
C VAL A 280 16.77 -25.41 39.70
N GLN A 281 17.44 -24.51 40.42
CA GLN A 281 17.56 -23.11 40.01
C GLN A 281 18.34 -22.92 38.72
N ALA A 282 19.44 -23.67 38.55
CA ALA A 282 20.21 -23.67 37.31
C ALA A 282 19.39 -24.22 36.13
N GLU A 283 18.61 -25.28 36.36
CA GLU A 283 17.72 -25.85 35.34
C GLU A 283 16.60 -24.87 34.94
N ARG A 284 15.98 -24.20 35.93
CA ARG A 284 15.00 -23.13 35.68
C ARG A 284 15.58 -22.03 34.80
N ALA A 285 16.76 -21.51 35.15
CA ALA A 285 17.41 -20.45 34.38
C ALA A 285 17.73 -20.91 32.93
N ALA A 286 18.19 -22.15 32.77
CA ALA A 286 18.44 -22.73 31.45
C ALA A 286 17.14 -22.86 30.64
N LYS A 287 16.05 -23.31 31.26
CA LYS A 287 14.72 -23.42 30.60
C LYS A 287 14.15 -22.08 30.21
N LEU A 288 14.26 -21.07 31.06
CA LEU A 288 13.84 -19.70 30.74
C LEU A 288 14.64 -19.14 29.55
N THR A 289 15.95 -19.41 29.50
CA THR A 289 16.79 -19.01 28.36
C THR A 289 16.38 -19.72 27.07
N ASP A 290 16.08 -21.03 27.14
CA ASP A 290 15.63 -21.83 25.99
C ASP A 290 14.29 -21.31 25.41
N ILE A 291 13.31 -20.98 26.25
CA ILE A 291 12.03 -20.44 25.76
C ILE A 291 12.20 -19.05 25.14
N LEU A 292 13.06 -18.18 25.72
CA LEU A 292 13.33 -16.86 25.18
C LEU A 292 13.98 -16.96 23.79
N ALA A 293 14.92 -17.89 23.62
CA ALA A 293 15.55 -18.15 22.34
C ALA A 293 14.55 -18.73 21.31
N ARG A 294 13.66 -19.62 21.74
CA ARG A 294 12.62 -20.23 20.88
C ARG A 294 11.61 -19.22 20.34
N TYR A 295 11.17 -18.29 21.18
CA TYR A 295 10.18 -17.27 20.80
C TYR A 295 10.82 -16.01 20.20
N GLN A 296 12.10 -16.03 19.85
CA GLN A 296 12.73 -14.94 19.11
C GLN A 296 12.30 -15.00 17.64
N LEU A 297 11.49 -14.03 17.20
CA LEU A 297 11.14 -13.89 15.78
C LEU A 297 12.36 -13.45 14.97
N ARG A 298 12.72 -14.24 13.96
CA ARG A 298 13.73 -13.92 12.95
C ARG A 298 13.09 -13.84 11.57
N LEU A 299 13.56 -12.90 10.77
CA LEU A 299 13.13 -12.76 9.38
C LEU A 299 14.33 -13.04 8.48
N GLU A 300 14.15 -13.96 7.56
CA GLU A 300 15.09 -14.21 6.47
C GLU A 300 14.44 -13.75 5.16
N VAL A 301 15.16 -12.92 4.42
CA VAL A 301 14.69 -12.34 3.16
C VAL A 301 15.68 -12.70 2.07
N GLU A 302 15.19 -13.40 1.06
CA GLU A 302 15.96 -13.85 -0.09
C GLU A 302 15.36 -13.25 -1.36
N LEU A 303 16.20 -12.63 -2.20
CA LEU A 303 15.76 -12.17 -3.52
C LEU A 303 15.65 -13.37 -4.45
N VAL A 304 14.44 -13.63 -4.95
CA VAL A 304 14.15 -14.76 -5.85
C VAL A 304 14.45 -14.37 -7.30
N ASN A 305 13.89 -13.25 -7.75
CA ASN A 305 14.14 -12.71 -9.08
C ASN A 305 13.81 -11.22 -9.18
N VAL A 306 14.21 -10.64 -10.32
CA VAL A 306 13.83 -9.30 -10.73
C VAL A 306 13.14 -9.36 -12.10
N GLN A 307 11.95 -8.79 -12.19
CA GLN A 307 11.28 -8.56 -13.46
C GLN A 307 11.42 -7.09 -13.86
N ARG A 308 11.96 -6.85 -15.04
CA ARG A 308 12.05 -5.53 -15.67
C ARG A 308 10.84 -5.32 -16.57
N ILE A 309 10.07 -4.27 -16.30
CA ILE A 309 8.88 -3.91 -17.07
C ILE A 309 9.19 -2.60 -17.78
N VAL A 310 9.25 -2.64 -19.11
CA VAL A 310 9.58 -1.50 -19.95
C VAL A 310 8.30 -0.83 -20.45
N GLN A 311 8.20 0.48 -20.26
CA GLN A 311 7.03 1.27 -20.65
C GLN A 311 7.45 2.57 -21.35
N PRO A 312 6.92 2.88 -22.55
CA PRO A 312 7.08 4.20 -23.15
C PRO A 312 6.28 5.26 -22.38
N LYS A 313 6.91 6.40 -22.09
CA LYS A 313 6.28 7.56 -21.43
C LYS A 313 6.63 8.86 -22.16
N VAL A 314 5.90 9.93 -21.85
CA VAL A 314 6.15 11.28 -22.40
C VAL A 314 6.77 12.14 -21.33
N MET A 315 7.91 12.78 -21.63
CA MET A 315 8.64 13.62 -20.69
C MET A 315 8.94 15.00 -21.26
N LEU A 316 8.93 16.02 -20.41
CA LEU A 316 9.24 17.40 -20.75
C LEU A 316 10.23 17.97 -19.74
N PRO A 317 11.40 18.48 -20.17
CA PRO A 317 12.27 19.22 -19.27
C PRO A 317 11.65 20.58 -18.92
N VAL A 318 11.60 20.85 -17.63
CA VAL A 318 11.07 22.08 -17.04
C VAL A 318 12.13 22.76 -16.17
N GLU A 319 11.99 24.07 -16.02
CA GLU A 319 12.78 24.87 -15.09
C GLU A 319 11.99 25.07 -13.80
N ILE A 320 12.59 24.67 -12.68
CA ILE A 320 12.08 24.92 -11.33
C ILE A 320 12.98 25.97 -10.70
N GLY A 321 12.43 27.14 -10.40
CA GLY A 321 13.26 28.21 -9.85
C GLY A 321 12.50 29.25 -9.05
N ASP A 322 13.28 29.95 -8.23
CA ASP A 322 12.89 31.20 -7.60
C ASP A 322 13.67 32.37 -8.21
N ARG A 323 13.74 33.53 -7.52
CA ARG A 323 14.51 34.68 -8.01
C ARG A 323 16.03 34.49 -7.95
N ARG A 324 16.53 33.43 -7.31
CA ARG A 324 17.94 33.26 -6.93
C ARG A 324 18.56 32.05 -7.61
N LEU A 325 17.79 30.98 -7.79
CA LEU A 325 18.26 29.72 -8.32
C LEU A 325 17.21 29.10 -9.23
N THR A 326 17.68 28.51 -10.33
CA THR A 326 16.88 27.70 -11.24
C THR A 326 17.57 26.37 -11.46
N VAL A 327 16.80 25.28 -11.41
CA VAL A 327 17.25 23.93 -11.72
C VAL A 327 16.37 23.31 -12.79
N ILE A 328 16.93 22.38 -13.57
CA ILE A 328 16.18 21.64 -14.58
C ILE A 328 15.72 20.32 -13.96
N ARG A 329 14.45 19.98 -14.16
CA ARG A 329 13.86 18.67 -13.85
C ARG A 329 13.02 18.20 -15.03
N TYR A 330 12.58 16.95 -15.00
CA TYR A 330 11.66 16.41 -15.99
C TYR A 330 10.32 16.16 -15.34
N VAL A 331 9.27 16.63 -16.01
CA VAL A 331 7.90 16.22 -15.72
C VAL A 331 7.57 15.10 -16.68
N VAL A 332 6.97 14.03 -16.16
CA VAL A 332 6.70 12.81 -16.92
C VAL A 332 5.22 12.52 -16.83
N TRP A 333 4.60 12.31 -17.97
CA TRP A 333 3.26 11.78 -18.09
C TRP A 333 3.32 10.27 -18.24
N ASP A 334 2.64 9.58 -17.33
CA ASP A 334 2.43 8.15 -17.43
C ASP A 334 1.13 7.88 -18.21
N PRO A 335 1.22 7.37 -19.45
CA PRO A 335 0.04 7.08 -20.26
C PRO A 335 -0.76 5.88 -19.77
N LEU A 336 -0.20 5.03 -18.89
CA LEU A 336 -0.86 3.85 -18.35
C LEU A 336 -1.86 4.24 -17.25
N VAL A 337 -1.42 5.08 -16.31
CA VAL A 337 -2.27 5.56 -15.21
C VAL A 337 -2.96 6.89 -15.51
N HIS A 338 -2.62 7.53 -16.63
CA HIS A 338 -3.12 8.85 -17.03
C HIS A 338 -2.86 9.95 -15.98
N GLU A 339 -1.67 9.95 -15.39
CA GLU A 339 -1.27 10.91 -14.37
C GLU A 339 0.17 11.40 -14.60
N LEU A 340 0.51 12.50 -13.93
CA LEU A 340 1.88 12.96 -13.85
C LEU A 340 2.63 12.15 -12.79
N GLU A 341 3.83 11.67 -13.14
CA GLU A 341 4.72 11.13 -12.13
C GLU A 341 5.08 12.23 -11.13
N PRO A 342 4.99 11.95 -9.82
CA PRO A 342 5.37 12.92 -8.79
C PRO A 342 6.88 13.20 -8.87
N LEU A 343 7.25 14.45 -8.58
CA LEU A 343 8.65 14.76 -8.31
C LEU A 343 9.09 14.13 -6.99
N VAL A 344 10.37 13.77 -6.92
CA VAL A 344 10.96 13.14 -5.74
C VAL A 344 11.78 14.13 -4.93
N CYS A 345 11.80 13.90 -3.62
CA CYS A 345 12.73 14.55 -2.72
C CYS A 345 14.13 13.96 -2.91
N ASP A 346 15.12 14.82 -3.17
CA ASP A 346 16.52 14.43 -3.37
C ASP A 346 17.16 13.91 -2.06
N VAL A 347 16.56 14.17 -0.89
CA VAL A 347 17.06 13.71 0.42
C VAL A 347 16.57 12.31 0.77
N CYS A 348 15.25 12.11 0.85
CA CYS A 348 14.68 10.82 1.27
C CYS A 348 14.34 9.90 0.09
N GLY A 349 14.37 10.41 -1.15
CA GLY A 349 14.04 9.66 -2.35
C GLY A 349 12.56 9.32 -2.51
N GLN A 350 11.67 9.83 -1.65
CA GLN A 350 10.24 9.58 -1.73
C GLN A 350 9.53 10.64 -2.59
N PRO A 351 8.39 10.28 -3.23
CA PRO A 351 7.57 11.24 -3.96
C PRO A 351 6.97 12.29 -3.02
N GLY A 352 6.66 13.49 -3.53
CA GLY A 352 6.03 14.54 -2.73
C GLY A 352 5.15 15.49 -3.53
N ASP A 353 3.96 15.77 -3.01
CA ASP A 353 3.01 16.72 -3.60
C ASP A 353 3.38 18.18 -3.32
N GLN A 354 4.13 18.41 -2.24
CA GLN A 354 4.67 19.70 -1.86
C GLN A 354 6.16 19.57 -1.54
N LEU A 355 6.99 20.09 -2.43
CA LEU A 355 8.44 20.12 -2.28
C LEU A 355 8.94 21.56 -2.10
N HIS A 356 10.14 21.70 -1.57
CA HIS A 356 10.87 22.94 -1.45
C HIS A 356 12.14 22.86 -2.29
N LEU A 357 12.44 23.93 -3.03
CA LEU A 357 13.73 24.11 -3.69
C LEU A 357 14.72 24.68 -2.67
N CYS A 358 15.70 23.88 -2.28
CA CYS A 358 16.74 24.35 -1.38
C CYS A 358 17.75 25.26 -2.11
N ALA A 359 18.48 26.08 -1.36
CA ALA A 359 19.48 27.00 -1.92
C ALA A 359 20.65 26.30 -2.64
N GLY A 360 20.82 24.99 -2.46
CA GLY A 360 21.77 24.15 -3.19
C GLY A 360 21.22 23.50 -4.46
N GLY A 361 19.94 23.70 -4.80
CA GLY A 361 19.32 23.16 -6.03
C GLY A 361 18.69 21.78 -5.88
N HIS A 362 18.51 21.32 -4.65
CA HIS A 362 17.81 20.07 -4.35
C HIS A 362 16.33 20.33 -4.08
N LEU A 363 15.47 19.40 -4.48
CA LEU A 363 14.08 19.35 -4.06
C LEU A 363 13.99 18.55 -2.75
N ALA A 364 13.26 19.05 -1.77
CA ALA A 364 13.12 18.39 -0.48
C ALA A 364 11.70 18.51 0.08
N HIS A 365 11.22 17.48 0.77
CA HIS A 365 10.05 17.63 1.65
C HIS A 365 10.36 18.59 2.78
N GLU A 366 9.33 19.19 3.38
CA GLU A 366 9.46 20.04 4.56
C GLU A 366 10.22 19.35 5.71
N ALA A 367 9.92 18.07 5.98
CA ALA A 367 10.62 17.28 7.00
C ALA A 367 12.09 16.98 6.67
N CYS A 368 12.49 17.12 5.40
CA CYS A 368 13.86 16.92 4.93
C CYS A 368 14.66 18.25 4.84
N LEU A 369 14.06 19.35 5.28
CA LEU A 369 14.75 20.63 5.38
C LEU A 369 15.65 20.68 6.63
N ALA A 370 16.79 21.32 6.47
CA ALA A 370 17.62 21.79 7.56
C ALA A 370 17.07 23.13 8.09
N PRO A 371 17.45 23.55 9.31
CA PRO A 371 17.00 24.82 9.88
C PRO A 371 17.27 26.01 8.95
N GLN A 372 16.26 26.87 8.77
CA GLN A 372 16.33 28.03 7.88
C GLN A 372 17.31 29.07 8.42
N CYS A 373 18.14 29.67 7.55
CA CYS A 373 19.06 30.72 7.98
C CYS A 373 18.31 31.94 8.56
N ILE A 374 18.66 32.35 9.77
CA ILE A 374 18.01 33.46 10.48
C ILE A 374 18.14 34.79 9.72
N ASP A 375 19.27 35.02 9.03
CA ASP A 375 19.60 36.30 8.39
C ASP A 375 19.01 36.44 6.97
N CYS A 376 19.16 35.43 6.11
CA CYS A 376 18.73 35.53 4.70
C CYS A 376 17.45 34.76 4.36
N LYS A 377 16.90 34.03 5.35
CA LYS A 377 15.71 33.18 5.24
C LYS A 377 15.80 32.14 4.13
N ARG A 378 17.01 31.75 3.72
CA ARG A 378 17.22 30.65 2.76
C ARG A 378 16.98 29.31 3.43
N GLU A 379 16.30 28.46 2.69
CA GLU A 379 16.04 27.06 3.04
C GLU A 379 17.16 26.18 2.49
N TYR A 380 17.61 25.23 3.31
CA TYR A 380 18.61 24.24 2.97
C TYR A 380 18.01 22.87 3.23
N CYS A 381 18.34 21.87 2.43
CA CYS A 381 17.97 20.49 2.73
C CYS A 381 19.03 19.83 3.62
N GLN A 382 18.75 18.66 4.18
CA GLN A 382 19.70 17.93 5.00
C GLN A 382 21.01 17.58 4.26
N LEU A 383 20.98 17.37 2.94
CA LEU A 383 22.20 17.19 2.13
C LEU A 383 23.08 18.43 2.07
N CYS A 384 22.50 19.63 2.25
CA CYS A 384 23.20 20.90 2.30
C CYS A 384 23.35 21.42 3.73
N ALA A 385 23.11 20.59 4.76
CA ALA A 385 23.16 21.02 6.16
C ALA A 385 24.52 21.58 6.55
N GLU A 386 25.62 21.08 5.96
CA GLU A 386 26.97 21.61 6.20
C GLU A 386 27.15 23.08 5.76
N GLN A 387 26.27 23.61 4.91
CA GLN A 387 26.25 25.01 4.51
C GLN A 387 25.58 25.91 5.55
N VAL A 388 25.00 25.32 6.61
CA VAL A 388 24.35 26.02 7.72
C VAL A 388 25.12 25.69 9.01
N GLN A 389 25.51 26.73 9.73
CA GLN A 389 26.21 26.60 11.01
C GLN A 389 25.47 27.37 12.09
N ALA A 390 25.68 27.00 13.35
CA ALA A 390 25.10 27.74 14.47
C ALA A 390 25.91 29.03 14.74
N CYS A 391 25.21 30.13 14.99
CA CYS A 391 25.82 31.33 15.56
C CYS A 391 26.40 31.01 16.95
N VAL A 392 27.68 31.28 17.17
CA VAL A 392 28.34 30.98 18.46
C VAL A 392 27.73 31.74 19.65
N VAL A 393 27.00 32.83 19.40
CA VAL A 393 26.40 33.67 20.45
C VAL A 393 24.99 33.22 20.81
N CYS A 394 24.13 32.93 19.82
CA CYS A 394 22.71 32.62 20.06
C CYS A 394 22.28 31.20 19.69
N GLY A 395 23.15 30.39 19.09
CA GLY A 395 22.83 29.04 18.63
C GLY A 395 21.97 28.97 17.36
N GLU A 396 21.37 30.09 16.94
CA GLU A 396 20.51 30.14 15.75
C GLU A 396 21.27 29.80 14.45
N PRO A 397 20.62 29.15 13.48
CA PRO A 397 21.22 28.74 12.22
C PRO A 397 21.55 29.92 11.30
N VAL A 398 22.77 29.94 10.76
CA VAL A 398 23.29 30.94 9.82
C VAL A 398 23.97 30.21 8.67
N CYS A 399 23.60 30.52 7.43
CA CYS A 399 24.27 29.89 6.29
C CYS A 399 25.67 30.48 6.06
N ARG A 400 26.58 29.72 5.45
CA ARG A 400 27.95 30.14 5.14
C ARG A 400 28.01 31.53 4.47
N PRO A 401 27.17 31.87 3.47
CA PRO A 401 27.16 33.21 2.87
C PRO A 401 26.76 34.35 3.81
N SER A 402 25.90 34.09 4.79
CA SER A 402 25.44 35.09 5.77
C SER A 402 26.28 35.10 7.04
N THR A 403 27.21 34.15 7.19
CA THR A 403 28.01 34.05 8.41
C THR A 403 29.07 35.13 8.42
N ILE A 404 29.12 35.90 9.50
CA ILE A 404 30.20 36.84 9.74
C ILE A 404 31.25 36.14 10.59
N THR A 405 32.45 35.95 10.03
CA THR A 405 33.57 35.34 10.74
C THR A 405 34.26 36.38 11.63
N CYS A 406 34.41 36.08 12.92
CA CYS A 406 35.16 36.92 13.84
C CYS A 406 36.63 37.01 13.41
N PRO A 407 37.21 38.22 13.24
CA PRO A 407 38.59 38.35 12.78
C PRO A 407 39.60 37.75 13.76
N GLN A 408 39.28 37.74 15.07
CA GLN A 408 40.14 37.27 16.15
C GLN A 408 40.13 35.74 16.30
N CYS A 409 38.98 35.11 16.56
CA CYS A 409 38.90 33.66 16.82
C CYS A 409 38.37 32.80 15.67
N LYS A 410 38.02 33.41 14.52
CA LYS A 410 37.47 32.74 13.33
C LYS A 410 36.13 32.00 13.53
N ARG A 411 35.45 32.18 14.67
CA ARG A 411 34.10 31.64 14.87
C ARG A 411 33.05 32.44 14.08
N GLY A 412 31.96 31.78 13.70
CA GLY A 412 30.85 32.39 12.95
C GLY A 412 29.77 33.00 13.85
N THR A 413 29.33 34.21 13.51
CA THR A 413 28.17 34.88 14.14
C THR A 413 27.12 35.26 13.10
N CYS A 414 25.85 35.32 13.50
CA CYS A 414 24.79 35.97 12.71
C CYS A 414 25.01 37.49 12.66
N ARG A 415 24.33 38.17 11.74
CA ARG A 415 24.45 39.62 11.58
C ARG A 415 24.07 40.40 12.84
N ALA A 416 23.06 39.94 13.59
CA ALA A 416 22.64 40.57 14.84
C ALA A 416 23.69 40.51 15.96
N HIS A 417 24.60 39.52 15.91
CA HIS A 417 25.63 39.29 16.93
C HIS A 417 27.04 39.55 16.42
N GLN A 418 27.17 40.34 15.34
CA GLN A 418 28.45 40.82 14.88
C GLN A 418 29.18 41.52 16.03
N ASN A 419 30.46 41.15 16.25
CA ASN A 419 31.32 41.65 17.33
C ASN A 419 30.98 41.18 18.76
N LEU A 420 29.96 40.33 18.97
CA LEU A 420 29.63 39.79 20.30
C LEU A 420 30.34 38.45 20.63
N CYS A 421 31.21 37.99 19.74
CA CYS A 421 31.94 36.72 19.90
C CYS A 421 33.00 36.75 21.03
N HIS A 422 33.42 37.93 21.48
CA HIS A 422 34.43 38.12 22.54
C HIS A 422 33.96 39.09 23.63
N ALA A 423 32.66 39.36 23.73
CA ALA A 423 32.16 40.39 24.63
C ALA A 423 32.32 40.05 26.13
N ALA A 424 32.64 38.79 26.47
CA ALA A 424 32.89 38.33 27.84
C ALA A 424 34.32 37.77 27.97
N ASP A 425 35.33 38.63 28.08
CA ASP A 425 36.73 38.26 28.33
C ASP A 425 37.30 37.19 27.40
N GLY A 426 36.97 37.28 26.11
CA GLY A 426 37.41 36.31 25.10
C GLY A 426 36.42 35.16 24.84
N ALA A 427 35.35 35.04 25.61
CA ALA A 427 34.24 34.13 25.36
C ALA A 427 33.06 34.82 24.62
N PRO A 428 32.20 34.04 23.92
CA PRO A 428 30.95 34.55 23.33
C PRO A 428 30.05 35.16 24.40
N ALA A 429 29.37 36.26 24.06
CA ALA A 429 28.37 36.85 24.95
C ALA A 429 27.31 35.82 25.34
N VAL A 430 27.08 35.61 26.64
CA VAL A 430 25.95 34.82 27.13
C VAL A 430 24.73 35.74 27.16
N LEU A 431 23.87 35.61 26.15
CA LEU A 431 22.62 36.37 26.08
C LEU A 431 21.56 35.69 26.95
N THR A 432 20.83 36.48 27.74
CA THR A 432 19.62 35.97 28.41
C THR A 432 18.54 35.62 27.36
N PRO A 433 17.58 34.72 27.65
CA PRO A 433 16.50 34.37 26.71
C PRO A 433 15.66 35.57 26.23
N ALA A 434 15.65 36.67 26.99
CA ALA A 434 15.00 37.92 26.61
C ALA A 434 15.81 38.73 25.57
N GLN A 435 17.12 38.55 25.51
CA GLN A 435 18.05 39.25 24.61
C GLN A 435 18.30 38.51 23.30
N THR A 436 18.01 37.20 23.22
CA THR A 436 18.14 36.40 21.99
C THR A 436 17.02 36.66 20.97
N LYS A 437 15.85 37.16 21.39
CA LYS A 437 14.78 37.63 20.50
C LYS A 437 14.99 39.10 20.11
N ALA A 438 16.04 39.40 19.35
CA ALA A 438 16.19 40.73 18.76
C ALA A 438 15.14 40.94 17.64
N ALA A 439 14.50 42.12 17.64
CA ALA A 439 13.47 42.48 16.65
C ALA A 439 14.01 42.42 15.20
N PRO A 440 13.20 41.96 14.22
CA PRO A 440 13.65 41.86 12.84
C PRO A 440 14.07 43.24 12.30
N VAL A 441 15.31 43.33 11.83
CA VAL A 441 15.82 44.51 11.13
C VAL A 441 15.04 44.66 9.83
N ALA A 442 14.33 45.80 9.68
CA ALA A 442 13.52 46.09 8.51
C ALA A 442 14.37 46.06 7.21
N PRO A 443 13.85 45.49 6.10
CA PRO A 443 14.54 45.53 4.82
C PRO A 443 14.68 46.98 4.30
N PRO A 444 15.70 47.27 3.48
CA PRO A 444 15.87 48.59 2.88
C PRO A 444 14.72 48.86 1.90
N VAL A 445 14.05 50.00 2.09
CA VAL A 445 12.92 50.49 1.30
C VAL A 445 13.37 50.73 -0.15
N ALA A 446 12.83 49.94 -1.09
CA ALA A 446 12.93 50.21 -2.51
C ALA A 446 11.93 51.31 -2.89
N ALA A 447 12.41 52.32 -3.62
CA ALA A 447 11.62 53.47 -4.07
C ALA A 447 10.54 53.05 -5.10
N THR A 448 9.30 53.45 -4.84
CA THR A 448 8.15 53.28 -5.73
C THR A 448 8.09 54.41 -6.77
N PRO A 449 7.86 54.13 -8.07
CA PRO A 449 7.50 55.15 -9.06
C PRO A 449 5.99 55.49 -9.02
N PRO A 450 5.57 56.64 -9.59
CA PRO A 450 4.25 57.25 -9.36
C PRO A 450 3.10 56.58 -10.13
N PRO A 451 1.83 56.77 -9.70
CA PRO A 451 0.67 56.08 -10.26
C PRO A 451 0.17 56.74 -11.55
N SER A 452 -0.02 55.94 -12.60
CA SER A 452 -0.77 56.33 -13.79
C SER A 452 -2.27 56.04 -13.62
N SER A 453 -3.05 57.09 -13.82
CA SER A 453 -4.51 57.17 -13.83
C SER A 453 -5.21 56.45 -14.99
N ARG A 454 -6.53 56.25 -14.82
CA ARG A 454 -7.61 55.94 -15.81
C ARG A 454 -7.85 54.44 -16.05
N THR A 455 -9.07 53.91 -16.14
CA THR A 455 -10.44 54.47 -16.15
C THR A 455 -11.42 53.35 -15.83
N SER A 456 -12.41 53.64 -15.00
CA SER A 456 -13.60 52.84 -14.75
C SER A 456 -14.59 52.93 -15.90
N ALA A 457 -15.14 51.80 -16.35
CA ALA A 457 -16.37 51.74 -17.13
C ALA A 457 -17.35 50.79 -16.43
N ALA A 458 -18.52 51.33 -16.09
CA ALA A 458 -19.64 50.65 -15.48
C ALA A 458 -20.50 49.96 -16.56
N SER A 459 -21.10 48.82 -16.22
CA SER A 459 -22.35 48.39 -16.84
C SER A 459 -23.29 47.83 -15.77
N LYS A 460 -24.51 48.40 -15.80
CA LYS A 460 -25.67 48.12 -14.97
C LYS A 460 -26.52 47.02 -15.61
N THR A 461 -27.53 46.60 -14.82
CA THR A 461 -28.80 45.92 -15.17
C THR A 461 -28.75 44.39 -15.13
N GLY A 462 -29.67 43.70 -14.46
CA GLY A 462 -30.85 44.16 -13.73
C GLY A 462 -31.52 43.02 -12.98
N ASP A 463 -32.22 43.40 -11.92
CA ASP A 463 -33.17 42.61 -11.16
C ASP A 463 -34.27 41.98 -12.03
N ARG A 464 -34.68 40.76 -11.68
CA ARG A 464 -36.09 40.36 -11.74
C ARG A 464 -36.37 39.17 -10.81
N ALA A 465 -36.93 39.50 -9.65
CA ALA A 465 -37.77 38.62 -8.87
C ALA A 465 -39.17 38.51 -9.50
N ARG A 466 -39.78 37.31 -9.45
CA ARG A 466 -41.24 37.06 -9.39
C ARG A 466 -41.43 35.54 -9.14
N GLN A 467 -41.88 35.17 -7.95
CA GLN A 467 -43.27 35.03 -7.51
C GLN A 467 -43.82 33.61 -7.68
N ALA A 468 -44.14 33.06 -6.51
CA ALA A 468 -45.00 31.95 -6.18
C ALA A 468 -46.21 31.70 -7.09
N SER A 469 -46.59 30.43 -7.20
CA SER A 469 -48.00 30.04 -7.13
C SER A 469 -48.15 28.64 -6.55
N ASN A 470 -49.08 28.56 -5.62
CA ASN A 470 -49.45 27.46 -4.76
C ASN A 470 -50.85 27.00 -5.20
N THR A 471 -51.02 25.73 -5.57
CA THR A 471 -52.30 25.00 -5.69
C THR A 471 -51.92 23.52 -5.76
N GLY A 472 -52.39 22.58 -4.95
CA GLY A 472 -53.68 22.46 -4.29
C GLY A 472 -54.35 21.18 -4.80
N ARG A 473 -54.78 20.34 -3.85
CA ARG A 473 -55.94 19.42 -3.91
C ARG A 473 -55.69 17.90 -4.02
N SER A 474 -56.17 17.27 -2.94
CA SER A 474 -56.52 15.87 -2.66
C SER A 474 -57.41 15.18 -3.70
N SER A 475 -57.23 13.87 -3.88
CA SER A 475 -58.34 12.90 -3.89
C SER A 475 -57.88 11.44 -3.72
N LYS A 476 -58.52 10.76 -2.76
CA LYS A 476 -58.62 9.30 -2.57
C LYS A 476 -59.23 8.60 -3.80
N SER A 477 -58.75 7.40 -4.13
CA SER A 477 -59.61 6.29 -4.58
C SER A 477 -58.93 4.93 -4.40
N THR A 478 -59.76 3.94 -4.08
CA THR A 478 -59.54 2.56 -3.64
C THR A 478 -59.44 1.54 -4.78
N SER A 479 -59.03 0.30 -4.41
CA SER A 479 -59.15 -1.00 -5.10
C SER A 479 -58.12 -1.25 -6.23
N SER A 480 -57.55 -2.43 -6.47
CA SER A 480 -57.78 -3.82 -6.04
C SER A 480 -56.55 -4.68 -6.39
N THR A 481 -56.26 -5.71 -5.59
CA THR A 481 -55.29 -6.80 -5.85
C THR A 481 -55.72 -7.67 -7.05
N PRO A 482 -54.79 -8.31 -7.79
CA PRO A 482 -54.51 -9.73 -7.48
C PRO A 482 -53.06 -10.20 -7.73
N GLY A 483 -52.71 -11.35 -7.14
CA GLY A 483 -51.64 -12.23 -7.65
C GLY A 483 -50.42 -12.39 -6.75
N SER A 484 -50.49 -13.27 -5.74
CA SER A 484 -49.32 -13.66 -4.94
C SER A 484 -48.42 -14.63 -5.72
N SER A 485 -47.36 -14.12 -6.33
CA SER A 485 -46.21 -14.94 -6.71
C SER A 485 -45.37 -15.24 -5.46
N LYS A 486 -45.06 -16.53 -5.27
CA LYS A 486 -44.18 -17.01 -4.19
C LYS A 486 -42.86 -16.24 -4.23
N LYS A 487 -42.58 -15.46 -3.18
CA LYS A 487 -41.28 -14.80 -2.99
C LYS A 487 -40.17 -15.86 -2.95
N PRO A 488 -39.06 -15.67 -3.69
CA PRO A 488 -37.89 -16.54 -3.57
C PRO A 488 -37.35 -16.43 -2.14
N GLN A 489 -37.31 -17.56 -1.43
CA GLN A 489 -36.68 -17.64 -0.13
C GLN A 489 -35.17 -17.82 -0.33
N PRO A 490 -34.35 -17.10 0.44
CA PRO A 490 -32.89 -17.21 0.36
C PRO A 490 -32.43 -18.58 0.91
N VAL A 491 -31.30 -19.09 0.41
CA VAL A 491 -30.75 -20.40 0.78
C VAL A 491 -29.93 -20.28 2.08
N HIS A 492 -30.24 -21.12 3.07
CA HIS A 492 -29.78 -21.01 4.47
C HIS A 492 -28.69 -22.03 4.82
N PRO A 493 -27.65 -21.65 5.59
CA PRO A 493 -26.98 -22.55 6.54
C PRO A 493 -27.70 -22.57 7.90
N PRO A 494 -27.60 -23.66 8.70
CA PRO A 494 -28.36 -23.78 9.96
C PRO A 494 -27.76 -22.93 11.08
N ALA A 495 -28.57 -22.11 11.75
CA ALA A 495 -28.17 -21.48 13.02
C ALA A 495 -29.37 -21.10 13.93
N LYS A 496 -29.19 -21.32 15.24
CA LYS A 496 -29.93 -20.66 16.33
C LYS A 496 -28.98 -20.31 17.48
N SER A 497 -28.90 -19.02 17.81
CA SER A 497 -28.70 -18.51 19.18
C SER A 497 -29.02 -17.01 19.19
N GLN A 498 -29.65 -16.52 20.27
CA GLN A 498 -29.96 -15.10 20.44
C GLN A 498 -28.75 -14.39 21.07
N GLU A 499 -28.13 -13.49 20.31
CA GLU A 499 -26.95 -12.72 20.71
C GLU A 499 -27.31 -11.37 21.39
N PRO A 500 -26.41 -10.83 22.22
CA PRO A 500 -26.56 -9.51 22.85
C PRO A 500 -26.66 -8.37 21.83
N LYS A 501 -27.51 -7.38 22.11
CA LYS A 501 -27.76 -6.22 21.25
C LYS A 501 -26.59 -5.22 21.31
N THR A 502 -25.66 -5.31 20.36
CA THR A 502 -24.63 -4.30 20.14
C THR A 502 -25.23 -3.04 19.49
N THR A 503 -24.74 -1.85 19.87
CA THR A 503 -25.21 -0.57 19.32
C THR A 503 -24.05 0.18 18.66
N ALA A 504 -24.13 0.45 17.36
CA ALA A 504 -23.12 1.22 16.63
C ALA A 504 -23.38 2.73 16.70
N LYS A 505 -22.35 3.56 16.50
CA LYS A 505 -22.49 5.03 16.51
C LYS A 505 -23.15 5.56 15.24
N LYS A 506 -22.78 4.98 14.09
CA LYS A 506 -23.28 5.32 12.74
C LYS A 506 -23.08 4.15 11.78
N VAL A 507 -23.77 4.16 10.65
CA VAL A 507 -23.53 3.25 9.52
C VAL A 507 -22.95 4.07 8.37
N GLN A 508 -21.92 3.55 7.72
CA GLN A 508 -21.41 4.12 6.47
C GLN A 508 -21.64 3.14 5.33
N VAL A 509 -22.24 3.60 4.25
CA VAL A 509 -22.44 2.84 3.02
C VAL A 509 -21.49 3.39 1.97
N VAL A 510 -20.65 2.52 1.41
CA VAL A 510 -19.63 2.88 0.44
C VAL A 510 -19.87 2.11 -0.84
N LEU A 511 -20.26 2.81 -1.90
CA LEU A 511 -20.63 2.22 -3.19
C LEU A 511 -19.46 2.30 -4.17
N SER A 512 -19.11 1.18 -4.80
CA SER A 512 -18.13 1.19 -5.90
C SER A 512 -18.75 1.82 -7.16
N ALA A 513 -18.06 2.78 -7.77
CA ALA A 513 -18.52 3.40 -9.02
C ALA A 513 -18.31 2.49 -10.24
N THR A 514 -17.37 1.54 -10.16
CA THR A 514 -16.91 0.72 -11.30
C THR A 514 -17.34 -0.73 -11.23
N GLU A 515 -17.75 -1.21 -10.05
CA GLU A 515 -18.14 -2.60 -9.82
C GLU A 515 -19.51 -2.66 -9.14
N PRO A 516 -20.33 -3.70 -9.39
CA PRO A 516 -21.63 -3.85 -8.75
C PRO A 516 -21.47 -4.41 -7.33
N ALA A 517 -20.74 -3.66 -6.50
CA ALA A 517 -20.38 -4.00 -5.13
C ALA A 517 -20.54 -2.78 -4.22
N LEU A 518 -20.95 -3.02 -2.97
CA LEU A 518 -20.94 -2.01 -1.92
C LEU A 518 -20.55 -2.58 -0.56
N LEU A 519 -20.00 -1.72 0.30
CA LEU A 519 -19.64 -2.03 1.67
C LEU A 519 -20.56 -1.28 2.64
N VAL A 520 -21.10 -1.98 3.63
CA VAL A 520 -21.87 -1.42 4.74
C VAL A 520 -21.07 -1.59 6.03
N LEU A 521 -20.62 -0.48 6.60
CA LEU A 521 -19.76 -0.42 7.77
C LEU A 521 -20.56 0.06 8.99
N ALA A 522 -20.80 -0.81 9.96
CA ALA A 522 -21.38 -0.42 11.25
C ALA A 522 -20.27 0.07 12.18
N MET A 523 -20.21 1.37 12.49
CA MET A 523 -19.03 2.00 13.12
C MET A 523 -19.09 2.03 14.65
N ARG A 524 -18.05 1.53 15.32
CA ARG A 524 -17.83 1.67 16.78
C ARG A 524 -17.24 3.04 17.13
N SER A 525 -16.26 3.48 16.35
CA SER A 525 -15.60 4.79 16.44
C SER A 525 -15.41 5.36 15.03
N ALA A 526 -14.72 6.50 14.88
CA ALA A 526 -14.47 7.09 13.57
C ALA A 526 -13.74 6.14 12.60
N ASN A 527 -12.82 5.30 13.11
CA ASN A 527 -11.91 4.48 12.30
C ASN A 527 -12.03 2.97 12.58
N ARG A 528 -13.01 2.53 13.40
CA ARG A 528 -13.16 1.11 13.76
C ARG A 528 -14.60 0.64 13.54
N PRO A 529 -14.87 -0.25 12.58
CA PRO A 529 -16.16 -0.90 12.44
C PRO A 529 -16.35 -2.00 13.51
N TYR A 530 -17.60 -2.18 13.97
CA TYR A 530 -18.09 -3.42 14.61
C TYR A 530 -18.30 -4.53 13.58
N ALA A 531 -18.74 -4.16 12.38
CA ALA A 531 -19.00 -5.07 11.29
C ALA A 531 -18.80 -4.39 9.94
N THR A 532 -18.27 -5.16 9.00
CA THR A 532 -18.13 -4.83 7.58
C THR A 532 -18.94 -5.85 6.79
N ARG A 533 -20.00 -5.40 6.12
CA ARG A 533 -20.83 -6.25 5.26
C ARG A 533 -20.63 -5.87 3.80
N ALA A 534 -20.08 -6.79 3.01
CA ALA A 534 -19.97 -6.68 1.57
C ALA A 534 -21.25 -7.22 0.90
N ILE A 535 -21.76 -6.49 -0.08
CA ILE A 535 -22.91 -6.87 -0.89
C ILE A 535 -22.47 -6.76 -2.35
N GLU A 536 -22.38 -7.90 -3.03
CA GLU A 536 -21.80 -8.01 -4.36
C GLU A 536 -22.74 -8.75 -5.32
N LEU A 537 -22.92 -8.22 -6.53
CA LEU A 537 -23.60 -8.94 -7.60
C LEU A 537 -22.60 -9.90 -8.29
N GLN A 538 -22.84 -11.19 -8.13
CA GLN A 538 -22.08 -12.30 -8.71
C GLN A 538 -22.89 -13.06 -9.77
N PRO A 539 -22.26 -13.90 -10.60
CA PRO A 539 -22.96 -14.69 -11.63
C PRO A 539 -24.02 -15.65 -11.10
N ASN A 540 -24.04 -15.94 -9.79
CA ASN A 540 -25.02 -16.79 -9.12
C ASN A 540 -25.96 -16.01 -8.18
N GLY A 541 -25.90 -14.69 -8.14
CA GLY A 541 -26.85 -13.87 -7.37
C GLY A 541 -26.20 -12.70 -6.64
N ILE A 542 -26.88 -12.15 -5.64
CA ILE A 542 -26.31 -11.13 -4.75
C ILE A 542 -25.74 -11.85 -3.53
N LEU A 543 -24.41 -11.93 -3.45
CA LEU A 543 -23.70 -12.49 -2.31
C LEU A 543 -23.58 -11.44 -1.22
N VAL A 544 -23.86 -11.85 0.01
CA VAL A 544 -23.62 -11.07 1.23
C VAL A 544 -22.55 -11.76 2.05
N SER A 545 -21.42 -11.08 2.23
CA SER A 545 -20.34 -11.51 3.10
C SER A 545 -20.21 -10.53 4.28
N CYS A 546 -19.93 -11.02 5.48
CA CYS A 546 -19.94 -10.20 6.69
C CYS A 546 -18.79 -10.55 7.63
N GLU A 547 -17.85 -9.62 7.78
CA GLU A 547 -16.81 -9.65 8.80
C GLU A 547 -17.31 -8.87 10.04
N CYS A 548 -17.68 -9.56 11.10
CA CYS A 548 -18.10 -8.93 12.36
C CYS A 548 -17.52 -9.68 13.56
N GLU A 549 -17.63 -9.10 14.76
CA GLU A 549 -17.11 -9.70 16.00
C GLU A 549 -17.86 -11.00 16.44
N LYS A 550 -18.86 -11.45 15.69
CA LYS A 550 -19.64 -12.67 15.98
C LYS A 550 -18.91 -13.89 15.43
N GLU A 551 -18.68 -14.91 16.26
CA GLU A 551 -17.98 -16.15 15.85
C GLU A 551 -18.63 -16.85 14.65
N LYS A 552 -19.95 -16.73 14.48
CA LYS A 552 -20.71 -17.22 13.31
C LYS A 552 -21.75 -16.19 12.90
N CYS A 553 -21.38 -15.26 12.03
CA CYS A 553 -22.32 -14.25 11.56
C CYS A 553 -23.46 -14.92 10.77
N PRO A 554 -24.72 -14.77 11.20
CA PRO A 554 -25.85 -15.38 10.50
C PRO A 554 -26.17 -14.69 9.18
N ALA A 555 -25.42 -13.67 8.77
CA ALA A 555 -25.58 -12.96 7.50
C ALA A 555 -24.44 -13.22 6.52
N ASP A 556 -23.38 -13.90 6.95
CA ASP A 556 -22.23 -14.24 6.09
C ASP A 556 -22.55 -15.45 5.20
N GLY A 557 -22.12 -15.39 3.93
CA GLY A 557 -22.33 -16.44 2.94
C GLY A 557 -23.76 -16.53 2.37
N TRP A 558 -24.61 -15.52 2.60
CA TRP A 558 -25.97 -15.54 2.09
C TRP A 558 -26.04 -15.12 0.64
N LEU A 559 -26.73 -15.94 -0.17
CA LEU A 559 -26.99 -15.64 -1.56
C LEU A 559 -28.47 -15.25 -1.75
N PHE A 560 -28.70 -14.13 -2.43
CA PHE A 560 -30.04 -13.63 -2.73
C PHE A 560 -30.26 -13.55 -4.24
N ARG A 561 -31.42 -14.00 -4.71
CA ARG A 561 -31.85 -13.79 -6.09
C ARG A 561 -31.94 -12.28 -6.40
N PRO A 562 -31.26 -11.75 -7.44
CA PRO A 562 -31.40 -10.36 -7.84
C PRO A 562 -32.83 -10.04 -8.28
N ALA A 563 -33.36 -8.91 -7.85
CA ALA A 563 -34.65 -8.40 -8.33
C ALA A 563 -34.55 -7.90 -9.79
N THR A 564 -35.68 -7.48 -10.37
CA THR A 564 -35.66 -6.77 -11.65
C THR A 564 -34.95 -5.41 -11.50
N ALA A 565 -34.45 -4.84 -12.60
CA ALA A 565 -33.75 -3.55 -12.58
C ALA A 565 -34.56 -2.45 -11.85
N GLU A 566 -35.89 -2.42 -12.03
CA GLU A 566 -36.81 -1.49 -11.35
C GLU A 566 -36.83 -1.65 -9.82
N HIS A 567 -36.64 -2.86 -9.30
CA HIS A 567 -36.76 -3.18 -7.87
C HIS A 567 -35.42 -3.42 -7.18
N LEU A 568 -34.32 -3.46 -7.95
CA LEU A 568 -32.99 -3.79 -7.43
C LEU A 568 -32.50 -2.75 -6.41
N ALA A 569 -32.68 -1.46 -6.69
CA ALA A 569 -32.32 -0.40 -5.74
C ALA A 569 -33.01 -0.59 -4.39
N HIS A 570 -34.31 -0.90 -4.42
CA HIS A 570 -35.08 -1.15 -3.20
C HIS A 570 -34.61 -2.43 -2.46
N GLN A 571 -34.26 -3.49 -3.19
CA GLN A 571 -33.73 -4.72 -2.60
C GLN A 571 -32.42 -4.45 -1.86
N ILE A 572 -31.47 -3.74 -2.47
CA ILE A 572 -30.18 -3.43 -1.85
C ILE A 572 -30.35 -2.47 -0.69
N GLU A 573 -31.23 -1.47 -0.81
CA GLU A 573 -31.56 -0.55 0.29
C GLU A 573 -32.14 -1.31 1.50
N GLN A 574 -33.00 -2.30 1.28
CA GLN A 574 -33.50 -3.17 2.36
C GLN A 574 -32.38 -3.97 3.04
N MET A 575 -31.33 -4.38 2.32
CA MET A 575 -30.18 -5.06 2.90
C MET A 575 -29.34 -4.13 3.78
N VAL A 576 -29.13 -2.88 3.33
CA VAL A 576 -28.50 -1.82 4.13
C VAL A 576 -29.31 -1.55 5.40
N GLU A 577 -30.64 -1.46 5.26
CA GLU A 577 -31.57 -1.20 6.35
C GLU A 577 -31.56 -2.32 7.41
N LYS A 578 -31.36 -3.58 7.01
CA LYS A 578 -31.15 -4.70 7.94
C LYS A 578 -29.89 -4.51 8.78
N VAL A 579 -28.77 -4.05 8.21
CA VAL A 579 -27.55 -3.74 8.98
C VAL A 579 -27.83 -2.62 9.97
N ARG A 580 -28.49 -1.55 9.52
CA ARG A 580 -28.87 -0.42 10.37
C ARG A 580 -29.69 -0.87 11.57
N ALA A 581 -30.71 -1.69 11.33
CA ALA A 581 -31.59 -2.23 12.37
C ALA A 581 -30.85 -3.18 13.31
N GLU A 582 -30.00 -4.06 12.78
CA GLU A 582 -29.19 -5.01 13.56
C GLU A 582 -28.30 -4.31 14.59
N TYR A 583 -27.70 -3.17 14.22
CA TYR A 583 -26.80 -2.39 15.09
C TYR A 583 -27.48 -1.18 15.76
N ASN A 584 -28.81 -1.12 15.77
CA ASN A 584 -29.62 -0.09 16.44
C ASN A 584 -29.24 1.37 16.08
N VAL A 585 -28.86 1.62 14.82
CA VAL A 585 -28.45 2.96 14.37
C VAL A 585 -29.65 3.75 13.84
N PRO A 586 -29.92 5.00 14.23
CA PRO A 586 -31.02 5.78 13.65
C PRO A 586 -30.75 6.13 12.17
N ALA A 587 -31.80 6.25 11.35
CA ALA A 587 -31.67 6.57 9.92
C ALA A 587 -30.91 7.87 9.63
N SER A 588 -30.98 8.85 10.55
CA SER A 588 -30.23 10.11 10.47
C SER A 588 -28.71 9.96 10.62
N ARG A 589 -28.22 8.77 11.01
CA ARG A 589 -26.80 8.44 11.16
C ARG A 589 -26.34 7.39 10.16
N VAL A 590 -26.96 7.35 8.99
CA VAL A 590 -26.47 6.59 7.83
C VAL A 590 -25.84 7.58 6.85
N GLU A 591 -24.56 7.39 6.58
CA GLU A 591 -23.80 8.22 5.64
C GLU A 591 -23.52 7.43 4.37
N TYR A 592 -23.75 8.03 3.21
CA TYR A 592 -23.52 7.40 1.91
C TYR A 592 -22.31 8.00 1.23
N TYR A 593 -21.49 7.16 0.62
CA TYR A 593 -20.29 7.55 -0.10
C TYR A 593 -20.17 6.75 -1.38
N THR A 594 -19.58 7.34 -2.41
CA THR A 594 -19.12 6.62 -3.61
C THR A 594 -17.60 6.60 -3.64
N LEU A 595 -17.03 5.48 -4.06
CA LEU A 595 -15.61 5.32 -4.33
C LEU A 595 -15.35 5.39 -5.83
N TYR A 596 -14.52 6.34 -6.23
CA TYR A 596 -13.99 6.46 -7.58
C TYR A 596 -12.48 6.59 -7.49
N ALA A 597 -11.74 5.60 -7.99
CA ALA A 597 -10.26 5.60 -7.97
C ALA A 597 -9.68 5.99 -6.59
N LEU A 598 -10.15 5.32 -5.52
CA LEU A 598 -9.81 5.55 -4.10
C LEU A 598 -10.32 6.88 -3.48
N ASP A 599 -10.83 7.82 -4.27
CA ASP A 599 -11.47 9.03 -3.76
C ASP A 599 -12.88 8.72 -3.23
N ARG A 600 -13.12 9.08 -1.96
CA ARG A 600 -14.38 8.82 -1.26
C ARG A 600 -15.23 10.08 -1.25
N ARG A 601 -16.26 10.13 -2.10
CA ARG A 601 -17.15 11.30 -2.24
C ARG A 601 -18.47 11.09 -1.50
N PRO A 602 -18.93 12.06 -0.69
CA PRO A 602 -20.21 11.94 0.02
C PRO A 602 -21.40 12.05 -0.94
N LEU A 603 -22.42 11.24 -0.70
CA LEU A 603 -23.70 11.27 -1.41
C LEU A 603 -24.81 11.82 -0.50
N ARG A 604 -25.80 12.51 -1.09
CA ARG A 604 -26.94 13.08 -0.35
C ARG A 604 -28.02 12.05 0.02
N GLY A 605 -27.84 10.80 -0.38
CA GLY A 605 -28.78 9.69 -0.14
C GLY A 605 -28.29 8.40 -0.79
N PHE A 606 -29.11 7.36 -0.71
CA PHE A 606 -28.83 6.10 -1.37
C PHE A 606 -29.14 6.21 -2.87
N THR A 607 -28.16 5.93 -3.72
CA THR A 607 -28.34 5.86 -5.17
C THR A 607 -27.37 4.84 -5.72
N LEU A 608 -27.88 3.74 -6.28
CA LEU A 608 -27.02 2.72 -6.88
C LEU A 608 -26.36 3.26 -8.17
N PRO A 609 -25.07 3.01 -8.38
CA PRO A 609 -24.39 3.36 -9.62
C PRO A 609 -24.95 2.56 -10.82
N PRO A 610 -24.85 3.09 -12.05
CA PRO A 610 -25.36 2.44 -13.27
C PRO A 610 -24.88 1.00 -13.48
N VAL A 611 -23.68 0.65 -13.01
CA VAL A 611 -23.09 -0.70 -13.12
C VAL A 611 -23.94 -1.81 -12.50
N TRP A 612 -24.81 -1.48 -11.54
CA TRP A 612 -25.76 -2.42 -10.94
C TRP A 612 -26.94 -2.77 -11.85
N PHE A 613 -27.23 -1.95 -12.86
CA PHE A 613 -28.40 -2.09 -13.72
C PHE A 613 -28.09 -2.72 -15.08
N ASP A 614 -26.93 -3.37 -15.23
CA ASP A 614 -26.61 -4.15 -16.43
C ASP A 614 -27.56 -5.36 -16.53
N GLU A 615 -28.49 -5.32 -17.47
CA GLU A 615 -29.53 -6.35 -17.63
C GLU A 615 -28.94 -7.74 -17.93
N VAL A 616 -27.82 -7.81 -18.67
CA VAL A 616 -27.18 -9.09 -19.03
C VAL A 616 -26.60 -9.72 -17.77
N ARG A 617 -25.89 -8.94 -16.95
CA ARG A 617 -25.35 -9.42 -15.67
C ARG A 617 -26.45 -9.82 -14.69
N LEU A 618 -27.52 -9.03 -14.60
CA LEU A 618 -28.65 -9.33 -13.72
C LEU A 618 -29.38 -10.62 -14.14
N GLU A 619 -29.51 -10.85 -15.45
CA GLU A 619 -30.12 -12.09 -15.95
C GLU A 619 -29.24 -13.31 -15.70
N LEU A 620 -27.92 -13.21 -15.96
CA LEU A 620 -26.96 -14.27 -15.61
C LEU A 620 -27.00 -14.59 -14.12
N ALA A 621 -26.97 -13.56 -13.26
CA ALA A 621 -27.06 -13.71 -11.81
C ALA A 621 -28.36 -14.37 -11.34
N ARG A 622 -29.50 -14.09 -11.99
CA ARG A 622 -30.77 -14.77 -11.70
C ARG A 622 -30.75 -16.23 -12.13
N GLN A 623 -30.22 -16.53 -13.31
CA GLN A 623 -30.12 -17.90 -13.83
C GLN A 623 -29.18 -18.76 -12.98
N GLY A 624 -28.01 -18.22 -12.62
CA GLY A 624 -27.08 -18.90 -11.73
C GLY A 624 -27.69 -19.16 -10.34
N PHE A 625 -28.41 -18.17 -9.78
CA PHE A 625 -29.14 -18.38 -8.51
C PHE A 625 -30.18 -19.49 -8.62
N ASP A 626 -30.95 -19.50 -9.71
CA ASP A 626 -32.00 -20.49 -9.93
C ASP A 626 -31.43 -21.89 -10.21
N ALA A 627 -30.17 -22.00 -10.65
CA ALA A 627 -29.48 -23.28 -10.87
C ALA A 627 -28.84 -23.88 -9.60
N GLU A 628 -28.45 -23.04 -8.63
CA GLU A 628 -27.92 -23.50 -7.33
C GLU A 628 -29.00 -23.96 -6.34
N ARG A 629 -30.29 -23.73 -6.67
CA ARG A 629 -31.45 -24.08 -5.87
C ARG A 629 -32.08 -25.39 -6.31
#